data_AF-A0A6N8F0N2-F1
#
_entry.id   AF-A0A6N8F0N2-F1
#
_cell.length_a   1.000
_cell.length_b   1.000
_cell.length_c   1.000
_cell.angle_alpha   90.00
_cell.angle_beta   90.00
_cell.angle_gamma   90.00
#
_symmetry.space_group_name_H-M   'P 1'
#
loop_
_entity.id
_entity.type
_entity.pdbx_description
1 polymer ?
#
loop_
_entity_poly.entity_id
_entity_poly.type
_entity_poly.pdbx_seq_one_letter_code
_entity_poly.pdbx_strand_id
1 'polypeptide(L)'
;MPNAKGWYTKEEVLETGLPYYIPASDRWTDTPYPFAVLLSRSRCEKLGVPILSNGYEKPSAFRYSAAAGTGTDDKKHRYVPLYDRTEAYNEIKDKLYPREIMGDPNEIKTYRGI
;
A
#
# COMPACT_ATOMS: atom_id res chain seq x y z
N MET A 1 8.32 -11.36 6.00
CA MET A 1 9.26 -10.22 6.07
C MET A 1 9.49 -9.72 4.65
N PRO A 2 9.73 -8.43 4.40
CA PRO A 2 10.27 -8.02 3.11
C PRO A 2 11.62 -8.73 3.01
N ASN A 3 11.71 -9.65 2.07
CA ASN A 3 12.96 -10.18 1.53
C ASN A 3 13.96 -9.02 1.37
N ALA A 4 15.26 -9.26 1.55
CA ALA A 4 16.34 -8.25 1.58
C ALA A 4 16.38 -7.28 0.37
N LYS A 5 15.53 -7.54 -0.63
CA LYS A 5 15.30 -6.80 -1.86
C LYS A 5 14.26 -5.67 -1.72
N GLY A 6 13.45 -5.66 -0.65
CA GLY A 6 12.44 -4.61 -0.38
C GLY A 6 11.15 -4.69 -1.22
N TRP A 7 10.90 -5.81 -1.90
CA TRP A 7 9.72 -6.06 -2.74
C TRP A 7 9.40 -7.56 -2.78
N TYR A 8 8.13 -7.89 -2.99
CA TYR A 8 7.58 -9.24 -2.97
C TYR A 8 7.26 -9.76 -4.38
N THR A 9 7.23 -11.08 -4.56
CA THR A 9 6.68 -11.73 -5.77
C THR A 9 5.17 -11.85 -5.69
N LYS A 10 4.54 -12.25 -6.80
CA LYS A 10 3.09 -12.47 -6.86
C LYS A 10 2.66 -13.57 -5.90
N GLU A 11 3.40 -14.68 -5.88
CA GLU A 11 3.14 -15.84 -5.01
C GLU A 11 3.19 -15.43 -3.54
N GLU A 12 4.25 -14.71 -3.14
CA GLU A 12 4.38 -14.22 -1.76
C GLU A 12 3.23 -13.28 -1.35
N VAL A 13 2.73 -12.44 -2.28
CA VAL A 13 1.57 -11.58 -2.00
C VAL A 13 0.28 -12.39 -1.90
N LEU A 14 0.06 -13.35 -2.80
CA LEU A 14 -1.13 -14.21 -2.75
C LEU A 14 -1.19 -15.03 -1.46
N GLU A 15 -0.05 -15.51 -0.96
CA GLU A 15 0.05 -16.21 0.32
C GLU A 15 -0.35 -15.32 1.51
N THR A 16 -0.15 -14.00 1.43
CA THR A 16 -0.54 -13.08 2.51
C THR A 16 -2.04 -12.83 2.58
N GLY A 17 -2.78 -13.04 1.48
CA GLY A 17 -4.20 -12.71 1.38
C GLY A 17 -4.52 -11.21 1.45
N LEU A 18 -3.52 -10.33 1.39
CA LEU A 18 -3.70 -8.88 1.49
C LEU A 18 -4.03 -8.25 0.12
N PRO A 19 -4.76 -7.11 0.10
CA PRO A 19 -5.09 -6.41 -1.13
C PRO A 19 -3.85 -5.80 -1.79
N TYR A 20 -3.90 -5.65 -3.11
CA TYR A 20 -2.89 -4.88 -3.84
C TYR A 20 -3.48 -3.95 -4.89
N TYR A 21 -2.82 -2.83 -5.10
CA TYR A 21 -3.20 -1.82 -6.09
C TYR A 21 -2.50 -2.09 -7.43
N ILE A 22 -3.26 -1.97 -8.53
CA ILE A 22 -2.80 -2.14 -9.90
C ILE A 22 -2.80 -0.76 -10.60
N PRO A 23 -1.63 -0.11 -10.78
CA PRO A 23 -1.55 1.21 -11.40
C PRO A 23 -2.04 1.26 -12.84
N ALA A 24 -1.92 0.18 -13.60
CA ALA A 24 -2.32 0.14 -15.01
C ALA A 24 -3.84 0.26 -15.20
N SER A 25 -4.63 -0.15 -14.22
CA SER A 25 -6.09 -0.10 -14.23
C SER A 25 -6.66 0.75 -13.10
N ASP A 26 -5.82 1.53 -12.42
CA ASP A 26 -6.15 2.45 -11.33
C ASP A 26 -7.11 1.86 -10.28
N ARG A 27 -6.86 0.61 -9.86
CA ARG A 27 -7.78 -0.10 -8.96
C ARG A 27 -7.09 -0.99 -7.94
N TRP A 28 -7.79 -1.21 -6.83
CA TRP A 28 -7.46 -2.24 -5.84
C TRP A 28 -8.06 -3.59 -6.25
N THR A 29 -7.39 -4.70 -5.89
CA THR A 29 -7.94 -6.04 -6.09
C THR A 29 -9.00 -6.43 -5.08
N ASP A 30 -8.93 -5.86 -3.89
CA ASP A 30 -9.90 -6.00 -2.81
C ASP A 30 -9.86 -4.72 -1.97
N THR A 31 -10.97 -4.38 -1.32
CA THR A 31 -11.12 -3.19 -0.48
C THR A 31 -11.73 -3.57 0.87
N PRO A 32 -10.98 -4.30 1.71
CA PRO A 32 -11.48 -4.73 3.02
C PRO A 32 -11.65 -3.56 4.01
N TYR A 33 -11.09 -2.39 3.69
CA TYR A 33 -11.17 -1.18 4.49
C TYR A 33 -12.08 -0.15 3.79
N PRO A 34 -13.11 0.41 4.48
CA PRO A 34 -13.91 1.51 3.96
C PRO A 34 -13.09 2.77 3.66
N PHE A 35 -12.01 2.96 4.41
CA PHE A 35 -10.99 3.96 4.13
C PHE A 35 -9.64 3.52 4.70
N ALA A 36 -8.59 3.66 3.91
CA ALA A 36 -7.22 3.53 4.40
C ALA A 36 -6.25 4.43 3.63
N VAL A 37 -5.20 4.90 4.31
CA VAL A 37 -4.05 5.56 3.67
C VAL A 37 -2.89 4.57 3.64
N LEU A 38 -2.50 4.11 2.46
CA LEU A 38 -1.56 3.02 2.27
C LEU A 38 -0.30 3.52 1.53
N LEU A 39 0.82 3.59 2.26
CA LEU A 39 2.04 4.25 1.79
C LEU A 39 3.23 3.30 1.75
N SER A 40 4.10 3.44 0.75
CA SER A 40 5.37 2.72 0.75
C SER A 40 6.31 3.30 1.82
N ARG A 41 7.27 2.51 2.31
CA ARG A 41 8.27 2.95 3.30
C ARG A 41 8.92 4.30 2.95
N SER A 42 9.42 4.43 1.73
CA SER A 42 10.05 5.68 1.24
C SER A 42 9.09 6.86 1.21
N ARG A 43 7.79 6.61 1.09
CA ARG A 43 6.76 7.65 1.10
C ARG A 43 6.45 8.09 2.52
N CYS A 44 6.38 7.14 3.46
CA CYS A 44 6.30 7.40 4.89
C CYS A 44 7.47 8.29 5.37
N GLU A 45 8.69 7.98 4.96
CA GLU A 45 9.89 8.77 5.28
C GLU A 45 9.80 10.20 4.73
N LYS A 46 9.36 10.38 3.47
CA LYS A 46 9.20 11.70 2.85
C LYS A 46 8.11 12.56 3.50
N LEU A 47 7.08 11.93 4.05
CA LEU A 47 5.95 12.62 4.69
C LEU A 47 6.15 12.81 6.20
N GLY A 48 7.26 12.33 6.77
CA GLY A 48 7.54 12.46 8.20
C GLY A 48 6.74 11.50 9.10
N VAL A 49 6.17 10.43 8.53
CA VAL A 49 5.33 9.43 9.23
C VAL A 49 5.97 8.04 9.15
N PRO A 50 7.21 7.85 9.66
CA PRO A 50 8.04 6.68 9.37
C PRO A 50 7.39 5.36 9.79
N ILE A 51 7.84 4.27 9.17
CA ILE A 51 7.56 2.91 9.66
C ILE A 51 8.32 2.62 10.94
N LEU A 52 7.82 1.65 11.71
CA LEU A 52 8.55 1.16 12.89
C LEU A 52 10.00 0.86 12.47
N SER A 53 10.93 1.57 13.11
CA SER A 53 12.35 1.67 12.72
C SER A 53 13.09 0.33 12.69
N ASN A 54 12.50 -0.69 13.29
CA ASN A 54 13.02 -2.05 13.37
C ASN A 54 12.54 -2.98 12.23
N GLY A 55 11.66 -2.50 11.33
CA GLY A 55 11.14 -3.30 10.21
C GLY A 55 10.15 -4.42 10.62
N TYR A 56 9.66 -4.39 11.86
CA TYR A 56 8.67 -5.35 12.36
C TYR A 56 7.23 -5.00 11.96
N GLU A 57 7.03 -3.80 11.41
CA GLU A 57 5.74 -3.42 10.87
C GLU A 57 5.41 -4.32 9.66
N LYS A 58 4.28 -5.02 9.74
CA LYS A 58 3.80 -5.84 8.64
C LYS A 58 3.13 -4.94 7.58
N PRO A 59 3.25 -5.28 6.30
CA PRO A 59 2.48 -4.59 5.27
C PRO A 59 0.99 -4.80 5.49
N SER A 60 0.18 -3.78 5.18
CA SER A 60 -1.29 -3.85 5.17
C SER A 60 -1.84 -4.07 3.77
N ALA A 61 -1.05 -3.73 2.74
CA ALA A 61 -1.39 -3.93 1.34
C ALA A 61 -0.11 -3.92 0.49
N PHE A 62 -0.26 -4.10 -0.82
CA PHE A 62 0.85 -3.99 -1.77
C PHE A 62 0.52 -3.09 -2.97
N ARG A 63 1.56 -2.65 -3.68
CA ARG A 63 1.42 -2.00 -4.98
C ARG A 63 2.14 -2.79 -6.06
N TYR A 64 1.41 -3.15 -7.10
CA TYR A 64 1.98 -3.75 -8.30
C TYR A 64 2.92 -2.75 -8.99
N SER A 65 4.11 -3.21 -9.35
CA SER A 65 5.08 -2.51 -10.17
C SER A 65 5.61 -3.46 -11.23
N ALA A 66 5.46 -3.08 -12.50
CA ALA A 66 6.16 -3.78 -13.58
C ALA A 66 7.68 -3.60 -13.40
N ALA A 67 8.47 -4.66 -13.57
CA ALA A 67 9.91 -4.52 -13.66
C ALA A 67 10.24 -3.84 -15.00
N ALA A 68 10.87 -2.66 -14.95
CA ALA A 68 11.36 -2.01 -16.16
C ALA A 68 12.52 -2.84 -16.76
N GLY A 69 12.37 -3.29 -18.01
CA GLY A 69 13.53 -3.53 -18.89
C GLY A 69 13.73 -4.88 -19.58
N THR A 70 12.98 -5.96 -19.35
CA THR A 70 13.25 -7.23 -20.09
C THR A 70 12.05 -8.19 -20.13
N GLY A 71 11.37 -8.28 -21.28
CA GLY A 71 10.61 -9.46 -21.74
C GLY A 71 9.35 -9.87 -20.96
N THR A 72 8.31 -10.20 -21.73
CA THR A 72 7.00 -10.77 -21.35
C THR A 72 7.10 -12.11 -20.61
N ASP A 73 7.47 -12.07 -19.33
CA ASP A 73 7.36 -13.23 -18.43
C ASP A 73 6.62 -12.83 -17.15
N ASP A 74 5.56 -13.54 -16.81
CA ASP A 74 4.71 -13.36 -15.62
C ASP A 74 5.47 -13.45 -14.28
N LYS A 75 6.73 -13.92 -14.31
CA LYS A 75 7.62 -14.04 -13.14
C LYS A 75 8.34 -12.74 -12.75
N LYS A 76 8.07 -11.62 -13.43
CA LYS A 76 8.83 -10.36 -13.30
C LYS A 76 8.05 -9.24 -12.64
N HIS A 77 6.92 -9.54 -12.02
CA HIS A 77 6.12 -8.56 -11.29
C HIS A 77 6.70 -8.34 -9.88
N ARG A 78 6.87 -7.08 -9.50
CA ARG A 78 7.33 -6.69 -8.15
C ARG A 78 6.17 -6.06 -7.40
N TYR A 79 6.00 -6.46 -6.15
CA TYR A 79 4.98 -5.93 -5.27
C TYR A 79 5.65 -5.15 -4.15
N VAL A 80 5.36 -3.85 -4.12
CA VAL A 80 5.93 -2.95 -3.12
C VAL A 80 5.04 -2.99 -1.88
N PRO A 81 5.57 -3.28 -0.68
CA PRO A 81 4.77 -3.26 0.55
C PRO A 81 4.27 -1.85 0.85
N LEU A 82 3.01 -1.76 1.27
CA LEU A 82 2.35 -0.55 1.73
C LEU A 82 1.94 -0.71 3.20
N TYR A 83 2.07 0.39 3.93
CA TYR A 83 1.86 0.47 5.37
C TYR A 83 0.72 1.44 5.67
N ASP A 84 -0.12 1.07 6.63
CA ASP A 84 -1.29 1.85 7.02
C ASP A 84 -0.90 3.11 7.79
N ARG A 85 -1.23 4.28 7.23
CA ARG A 85 -1.03 5.61 7.84
C ARG A 85 -2.34 6.38 7.95
N THR A 86 -3.46 5.67 8.04
CA THR A 86 -4.79 6.26 8.15
C THR A 86 -4.91 7.21 9.34
N GLU A 87 -4.26 6.91 10.47
CA GLU A 87 -4.25 7.79 11.64
C GLU A 87 -3.59 9.15 11.38
N ALA A 88 -2.58 9.20 10.51
CA ALA A 88 -1.88 10.42 10.13
C ALA A 88 -2.59 11.20 9.00
N TYR A 89 -3.75 10.73 8.52
CA TYR A 89 -4.42 11.29 7.34
C TYR A 89 -4.61 12.81 7.45
N ASN A 90 -5.07 13.33 8.59
CA ASN A 90 -5.33 14.77 8.74
C ASN A 90 -4.08 15.64 8.59
N GLU A 91 -2.90 15.09 8.89
CA GLU A 91 -1.61 15.79 8.81
C GLU A 91 -1.01 15.75 7.40
N ILE A 92 -1.34 14.72 6.61
CA ILE A 92 -0.69 14.45 5.32
C ILE A 92 -1.64 14.52 4.11
N LYS A 93 -2.95 14.65 4.31
CA LYS A 93 -3.99 14.57 3.26
C LYS A 93 -3.71 15.43 2.03
N ASP A 94 -3.22 16.66 2.23
CA ASP A 94 -2.97 17.61 1.13
C ASP A 94 -1.77 17.22 0.25
N LYS A 95 -0.99 16.23 0.69
CA LYS A 95 0.19 15.73 0.00
C LYS A 95 -0.03 14.33 -0.58
N LEU A 96 -1.18 13.69 -0.34
CA LEU A 96 -1.48 12.33 -0.79
C LEU A 96 -1.84 12.28 -2.27
N TYR A 97 -1.45 11.19 -2.93
CA TYR A 97 -1.96 10.87 -4.26
C TYR A 97 -3.23 10.03 -4.17
N PRO A 98 -4.16 10.09 -5.14
CA PRO A 98 -5.38 9.28 -5.14
C PRO A 98 -5.11 7.78 -4.94
N ARG A 99 -4.09 7.24 -5.61
CA ARG A 99 -3.64 5.84 -5.49
C ARG A 99 -3.09 5.43 -4.10
N GLU A 100 -2.84 6.39 -3.22
CA GLU A 100 -2.39 6.17 -1.84
C GLU A 100 -3.59 6.05 -0.88
N ILE A 101 -4.80 6.26 -1.39
CA ILE A 101 -6.05 6.18 -0.65
C ILE A 101 -6.83 4.96 -1.15
N MET A 102 -7.31 4.15 -0.22
CA MET A 102 -8.30 3.12 -0.44
C MET A 102 -9.63 3.62 0.11
N GLY A 103 -10.71 3.44 -0.64
CA GLY A 103 -12.06 3.84 -0.21
C GLY A 103 -12.23 5.34 -0.06
N ASP A 104 -13.20 5.77 0.76
CA ASP A 104 -13.57 7.18 0.94
C ASP A 104 -13.42 7.62 2.41
N PRO A 105 -12.63 8.67 2.71
CA PRO A 105 -12.48 9.20 4.07
C PRO A 105 -13.80 9.64 4.73
N ASN A 106 -14.83 9.93 3.94
CA ASN A 106 -16.15 10.32 4.45
C ASN A 106 -16.97 9.11 4.91
N GLU A 107 -16.68 7.89 4.45
CA GLU A 107 -17.38 6.69 4.89
C GLU A 107 -17.04 6.28 6.34
N ILE A 108 -15.89 6.70 6.87
CA ILE A 108 -15.55 6.51 8.30
C ILE A 108 -16.49 7.27 9.23
N LYS A 109 -16.97 8.45 8.81
CA LYS A 109 -17.84 9.29 9.65
C LYS A 109 -19.19 8.61 9.93
N THR A 110 -19.62 7.73 9.04
CA THR A 110 -20.87 6.98 9.18
C THR A 110 -20.77 5.86 10.22
N TYR A 111 -19.57 5.31 10.47
CA TYR A 111 -19.35 4.22 11.43
C TYR A 111 -18.88 4.67 12.81
N ARG A 112 -18.32 5.88 12.95
CA ARG A 112 -17.99 6.49 14.23
C ARG A 112 -19.08 7.47 14.69
N GLY A 113 -20.34 7.02 14.65
CA GLY A 113 -21.45 7.73 15.26
C GLY A 113 -21.25 7.87 16.76
N ILE A 114 -20.73 9.02 17.17
CA ILE A 114 -20.92 9.66 18.48
C ILE A 114 -21.69 10.95 18.21
#